data_AF-A0A366DS36-F1
#
_entry.id   AF-A0A366DS36-F1
#
_cell.length_a   1.000
_cell.length_b   1.000
_cell.length_c   1.000
_cell.angle_alpha   90.00
_cell.angle_beta   90.00
_cell.angle_gamma   90.00
#
_symmetry.space_group_name_H-M   'P 1'
#
loop_
_entity.id
_entity.type
_entity.pdbx_description
1 polymer ?
#
loop_
_entity_poly.entity_id
_entity_poly.type
_entity_poly.pdbx_seq_one_letter_code
_entity_poly.pdbx_strand_id
1 'polypeptide(L)'
;MKLRFVCLLSLLLPLAPLTSHAQEAGLAERRAMAAYAKDIWPAAEKSIQDAAGFPVVIELNLNSLALAGYADSYTDADYLKNTVIEPVIRSFQAITIDEMGKTALKEKLKSLTILYDEKTAPASNYVDGLTFEDGKLTINWKPFSNAGDIEPRTKALTTLLESKL
;
A
#
# COMPACT_ATOMS: atom_id res chain seq x y z
N MET A 1 19.46 -64.01 -20.05
CA MET A 1 19.74 -63.65 -18.65
C MET A 1 20.98 -62.74 -18.59
N LYS A 2 20.80 -61.41 -18.63
CA LYS A 2 21.83 -60.42 -18.28
C LYS A 2 21.11 -59.20 -17.69
N LEU A 3 21.10 -59.14 -16.36
CA LEU A 3 20.52 -58.08 -15.55
C LEU A 3 21.45 -56.86 -15.62
N ARG A 4 20.99 -55.72 -16.13
CA ARG A 4 21.73 -54.46 -16.06
C ARG A 4 21.11 -53.61 -14.95
N PHE A 5 21.85 -53.47 -13.86
CA PHE A 5 21.60 -52.51 -12.80
C PHE A 5 21.67 -51.09 -13.38
N VAL A 6 20.59 -50.32 -13.23
CA VAL A 6 20.57 -48.88 -13.47
C VAL A 6 20.74 -48.22 -12.10
N CYS A 7 21.88 -47.57 -11.88
CA CYS A 7 22.10 -46.69 -10.74
C CYS A 7 21.21 -45.44 -10.88
N LEU A 8 20.26 -45.25 -9.96
CA LEU A 8 19.64 -43.95 -9.73
C LEU A 8 20.68 -43.01 -9.10
N LEU A 9 21.05 -41.95 -9.81
CA LEU A 9 21.81 -40.84 -9.25
C LEU A 9 20.80 -39.80 -8.75
N SER A 10 20.50 -39.81 -7.45
CA SER A 10 19.65 -38.82 -6.80
C SER A 10 20.42 -37.50 -6.70
N LEU A 11 20.13 -36.55 -7.57
CA LEU A 11 20.65 -35.19 -7.49
C LEU A 11 19.90 -34.46 -6.37
N LEU A 12 20.44 -34.45 -5.15
CA LEU A 12 19.95 -33.58 -4.07
C LEU A 12 20.48 -32.16 -4.33
N LEU A 13 19.65 -31.32 -4.95
CA LEU A 13 19.91 -29.88 -5.00
C LEU A 13 19.67 -29.29 -3.59
N PRO A 14 20.65 -28.60 -2.99
CA PRO A 14 20.38 -27.86 -1.75
C PRO A 14 19.44 -26.70 -2.08
N LEU A 15 18.26 -26.71 -1.46
CA LEU A 15 17.34 -25.58 -1.44
C LEU A 15 18.05 -24.44 -0.69
N ALA A 16 18.69 -23.51 -1.41
CA ALA A 16 19.16 -22.28 -0.81
C ALA A 16 17.93 -21.50 -0.32
N PRO A 17 17.88 -21.02 0.93
CA PRO A 17 16.83 -20.12 1.34
C PRO A 17 16.95 -18.83 0.53
N LEU A 18 15.95 -18.55 -0.29
CA LEU A 18 15.78 -17.25 -0.92
C LEU A 18 15.42 -16.23 0.17
N THR A 19 16.42 -15.72 0.88
CA THR A 19 16.25 -14.54 1.71
C THR A 19 16.15 -13.33 0.78
N SER A 20 14.93 -12.87 0.54
CA SER A 20 14.71 -11.55 -0.07
C SER A 20 15.25 -10.51 0.91
N HIS A 21 16.39 -9.89 0.58
CA HIS A 21 17.00 -8.83 1.38
C HIS A 21 16.30 -7.49 1.14
N ALA A 22 15.01 -7.40 1.47
CA ALA A 22 14.51 -6.11 1.94
C ALA A 22 15.18 -5.93 3.31
N GLN A 23 16.16 -5.03 3.41
CA GLN A 23 16.83 -4.72 4.67
C GLN A 23 15.76 -4.36 5.70
N GLU A 24 15.65 -5.16 6.76
CA GLU A 24 14.65 -4.94 7.81
C GLU A 24 14.89 -3.57 8.47
N ALA A 25 13.81 -2.85 8.77
CA ALA A 25 13.86 -1.52 9.37
C ALA A 25 14.68 -1.50 10.68
N GLY A 26 15.65 -0.61 10.77
CA GLY A 26 16.45 -0.42 11.98
C GLY A 26 15.68 0.27 13.10
N LEU A 27 16.35 0.46 14.25
CA LEU A 27 15.76 1.19 15.39
C LEU A 27 15.45 2.65 15.05
N ALA A 28 16.30 3.29 14.23
CA ALA A 28 16.09 4.68 13.81
C ALA A 28 14.79 4.81 13.00
N GLU A 29 14.59 3.93 12.02
CA GLU A 29 13.38 3.86 11.20
C GLU A 29 12.14 3.60 12.06
N ARG A 30 12.18 2.61 12.95
CA ARG A 30 11.04 2.32 13.82
C ARG A 30 10.67 3.50 14.72
N ARG A 31 11.65 4.24 15.26
CA ARG A 31 11.42 5.45 16.05
C ARG A 31 10.85 6.59 15.21
N ALA A 32 11.40 6.83 14.03
CA ALA A 32 10.93 7.86 13.12
C ALA A 32 9.50 7.59 12.64
N MET A 33 9.18 6.34 12.30
CA MET A 33 7.84 5.95 11.87
C MET A 33 6.82 6.01 13.03
N ALA A 34 7.24 5.68 14.26
CA ALA A 34 6.40 5.88 15.45
C ALA A 34 6.12 7.38 15.70
N ALA A 35 7.11 8.25 15.48
CA ALA A 35 6.91 9.70 15.55
C ALA A 35 5.97 10.19 14.44
N TYR A 36 6.14 9.72 13.20
CA TYR A 36 5.22 10.01 12.10
C TYR A 36 3.77 9.64 12.46
N ALA A 37 3.55 8.42 12.96
CA ALA A 37 2.23 7.93 13.34
C ALA A 37 1.59 8.76 14.46
N LYS A 38 2.40 9.31 15.36
CA LYS A 38 1.92 10.12 16.49
C LYS A 38 1.65 11.58 16.08
N ASP A 39 2.58 12.19 15.36
CA ASP A 39 2.65 13.64 15.21
C ASP A 39 2.15 14.12 13.83
N ILE A 40 2.17 13.26 12.80
CA ILE A 40 1.80 13.62 11.42
C ILE A 40 0.52 12.91 10.96
N TRP A 41 0.42 11.61 11.20
CA TRP A 41 -0.67 10.78 10.68
C TRP A 41 -2.09 11.24 11.08
N PRO A 42 -2.39 11.68 12.31
CA PRO A 42 -3.76 12.04 12.70
C PRO A 42 -4.41 13.12 11.82
N ALA A 43 -3.61 14.08 11.34
CA ALA A 43 -4.10 15.12 10.42
C ALA A 43 -4.40 14.56 9.02
N ALA A 44 -3.56 13.64 8.53
CA ALA A 44 -3.78 12.96 7.25
C ALA A 44 -5.01 12.04 7.31
N GLU A 45 -5.14 11.26 8.39
CA GLU A 45 -6.29 10.38 8.63
C GLU A 45 -7.59 11.19 8.63
N LYS A 46 -7.62 12.31 9.37
CA LYS A 46 -8.76 13.21 9.37
C LYS A 46 -9.07 13.75 7.98
N SER A 47 -8.07 14.15 7.20
CA SER A 47 -8.27 14.68 5.84
C SER A 47 -8.88 13.63 4.91
N ILE A 48 -8.48 12.35 5.05
CA ILE A 48 -9.07 11.24 4.30
C ILE A 48 -10.54 11.03 4.71
N GLN A 49 -10.84 11.03 6.02
CA GLN A 49 -12.21 10.85 6.52
C GLN A 49 -13.12 12.02 6.12
N ASP A 50 -12.61 13.25 6.16
CA ASP A 50 -13.35 14.44 5.73
C ASP A 50 -13.66 14.37 4.22
N ALA A 51 -12.72 13.88 3.40
CA ALA A 51 -12.93 13.64 1.97
C ALA A 51 -13.94 12.53 1.68
N ALA A 52 -13.96 11.48 2.51
CA ALA A 52 -14.97 10.42 2.45
C ALA A 52 -16.36 10.90 2.90
N GLY A 53 -16.42 11.90 3.78
CA GLY A 53 -17.66 12.40 4.40
C GLY A 53 -18.19 11.53 5.54
N PHE A 54 -17.41 10.56 6.02
CA PHE A 54 -17.75 9.68 7.15
C PHE A 54 -16.47 9.09 7.79
N PRO A 55 -16.53 8.63 9.05
CA PRO A 55 -15.38 7.97 9.67
C PRO A 55 -15.11 6.61 9.02
N VAL A 56 -14.02 6.51 8.29
CA VAL A 56 -13.46 5.26 7.74
C VAL A 56 -12.40 4.73 8.71
N VAL A 57 -12.41 3.43 8.97
CA VAL A 57 -11.30 2.77 9.72
C VAL A 57 -10.08 2.70 8.82
N ILE A 58 -8.97 3.33 9.22
CA ILE A 58 -7.74 3.34 8.42
C ILE A 58 -6.62 2.62 9.18
N GLU A 59 -6.11 1.55 8.58
CA GLU A 59 -4.96 0.81 9.08
C GLU A 59 -3.70 1.25 8.34
N LEU A 60 -2.78 1.90 9.06
CA LEU A 60 -1.46 2.24 8.55
C LEU A 60 -0.44 1.19 9.04
N ASN A 61 0.05 0.33 8.14
CA ASN A 61 1.02 -0.70 8.50
C ASN A 61 2.43 -0.13 8.62
N LEU A 62 2.73 0.46 9.79
CA LEU A 62 3.98 1.15 10.10
C LEU A 62 5.23 0.29 9.84
N ASN A 63 5.17 -1.01 10.16
CA ASN A 63 6.31 -1.90 9.97
C ASN A 63 6.67 -2.06 8.50
N SER A 64 5.65 -2.24 7.64
CA SER A 64 5.85 -2.39 6.19
C SER A 64 6.27 -1.07 5.51
N LEU A 65 5.87 0.06 6.08
CA LEU A 65 6.14 1.40 5.54
C LEU A 65 7.45 2.00 6.04
N ALA A 66 8.11 1.39 7.04
CA ALA A 66 9.39 1.84 7.57
C ALA A 66 10.56 1.31 6.73
N LEU A 67 10.77 1.86 5.53
CA LEU A 67 11.86 1.44 4.65
C LEU A 67 13.24 1.79 5.20
N ALA A 68 14.14 0.80 5.26
CA ALA A 68 15.51 1.00 5.73
C ALA A 68 16.22 2.13 4.95
N GLY A 69 16.90 3.02 5.68
CA GLY A 69 17.64 4.15 5.10
C GLY A 69 16.80 5.41 4.85
N TYR A 70 15.51 5.41 5.17
CA TYR A 70 14.60 6.55 4.95
C TYR A 70 14.11 7.24 6.23
N ALA A 71 14.74 6.96 7.39
CA ALA A 71 14.29 7.50 8.68
C ALA A 71 14.10 9.04 8.66
N ASP A 72 14.99 9.78 8.00
CA ASP A 72 14.95 11.24 7.90
C ASP A 72 13.96 11.76 6.83
N SER A 73 13.39 10.87 6.01
CA SER A 73 12.51 11.20 4.88
C SER A 73 11.04 10.88 5.14
N TYR A 74 10.66 10.21 6.24
CA TYR A 74 9.26 9.82 6.46
C TYR A 74 8.28 10.99 6.57
N THR A 75 8.77 12.17 6.98
CA THR A 75 7.98 13.40 7.04
C THR A 75 7.98 14.18 5.74
N ASP A 76 8.79 13.78 4.75
CA ASP A 76 8.78 14.36 3.41
C ASP A 76 7.42 14.10 2.75
N ALA A 77 6.90 15.12 2.05
CA ALA A 77 5.65 15.00 1.32
C ALA A 77 5.72 13.88 0.27
N ASP A 78 6.87 13.66 -0.34
CA ASP A 78 7.06 12.62 -1.36
C ASP A 78 7.04 11.20 -0.79
N TYR A 79 7.18 11.03 0.54
CA TYR A 79 7.25 9.70 1.13
C TYR A 79 5.89 8.99 1.11
N LEU A 80 4.90 9.54 1.84
CA LEU A 80 3.53 9.01 1.90
C LEU A 80 2.46 10.00 1.39
N LYS A 81 2.69 11.31 1.50
CA LYS A 81 1.65 12.30 1.20
C LYS A 81 1.31 12.28 -0.30
N ASN A 82 2.30 12.51 -1.15
CA ASN A 82 2.10 12.59 -2.60
C ASN A 82 1.92 11.20 -3.24
N THR A 83 2.49 10.16 -2.62
CA THR A 83 2.44 8.79 -3.14
C THR A 83 1.17 8.04 -2.77
N VAL A 84 0.49 8.37 -1.67
CA VAL A 84 -0.69 7.62 -1.20
C VAL A 84 -1.82 8.53 -0.73
N ILE A 85 -1.54 9.42 0.22
CA ILE A 85 -2.59 10.16 0.95
C ILE A 85 -3.35 11.11 0.02
N GLU A 86 -2.63 11.93 -0.76
CA GLU A 86 -3.22 12.88 -1.69
C GLU A 86 -4.03 12.17 -2.80
N PRO A 87 -3.53 11.08 -3.43
CA PRO A 87 -4.35 10.28 -4.33
C PRO A 87 -5.68 9.79 -3.73
N VAL A 88 -5.67 9.32 -2.46
CA VAL A 88 -6.87 8.87 -1.75
C VAL A 88 -7.85 10.03 -1.54
N ILE A 89 -7.37 11.17 -1.03
CA ILE A 89 -8.20 12.35 -0.79
C ILE A 89 -8.89 12.80 -2.08
N ARG A 90 -8.13 12.95 -3.17
CA ARG A 90 -8.67 13.37 -4.47
C ARG A 90 -9.70 12.38 -5.02
N SER A 91 -9.41 11.08 -4.90
CA SER A 91 -10.34 10.05 -5.36
C SER A 91 -11.64 10.07 -4.57
N PHE A 92 -11.57 10.22 -3.24
CA PHE A 92 -12.78 10.28 -2.43
C PHE A 92 -13.58 11.55 -2.74
N GLN A 93 -12.93 12.71 -2.86
CA GLN A 93 -13.61 13.96 -3.23
C GLN A 93 -14.28 13.90 -4.61
N ALA A 94 -13.64 13.25 -5.58
CA ALA A 94 -14.22 13.05 -6.92
C ALA A 94 -15.48 12.17 -6.86
N ILE A 95 -15.43 11.08 -6.10
CA ILE A 95 -16.56 10.18 -5.91
C ILE A 95 -17.69 10.86 -5.12
N THR A 96 -17.37 11.62 -4.07
CA THR A 96 -18.35 12.20 -3.15
C THR A 96 -18.88 13.58 -3.59
N ILE A 97 -18.72 13.94 -4.87
CA ILE A 97 -19.18 15.23 -5.42
C ILE A 97 -20.70 15.41 -5.32
N ASP A 98 -21.46 14.31 -5.35
CA ASP A 98 -22.92 14.31 -5.23
C ASP A 98 -23.42 13.32 -4.16
N GLU A 99 -24.72 13.34 -3.89
CA GLU A 99 -25.34 12.47 -2.87
C GLU A 99 -25.33 10.98 -3.24
N MET A 100 -25.29 10.65 -4.54
CA MET A 100 -25.23 9.26 -5.00
C MET A 100 -23.88 8.66 -4.65
N GLY A 101 -22.79 9.33 -5.01
CA GLY A 101 -21.44 8.87 -4.72
C GLY A 101 -21.09 8.88 -3.23
N LYS A 102 -21.58 9.86 -2.46
CA LYS A 102 -21.49 9.85 -0.98
C LYS A 102 -22.15 8.61 -0.38
N THR A 103 -23.37 8.31 -0.81
CA THR A 103 -24.10 7.13 -0.33
C THR A 103 -23.38 5.84 -0.70
N ALA A 104 -23.00 5.70 -1.98
CA ALA A 104 -22.35 4.49 -2.47
C ALA A 104 -21.01 4.22 -1.76
N LEU A 105 -20.16 5.24 -1.61
CA LEU A 105 -18.89 5.11 -0.89
C LEU A 105 -19.12 4.70 0.57
N LYS A 106 -20.06 5.35 1.27
CA LYS A 106 -20.37 5.05 2.68
C LYS A 106 -20.93 3.65 2.89
N GLU A 107 -21.75 3.14 1.96
CA GLU A 107 -22.35 1.81 2.07
C GLU A 107 -21.35 0.69 1.83
N LYS A 108 -20.35 0.92 0.96
CA LYS A 108 -19.44 -0.13 0.51
C LYS A 108 -18.08 -0.09 1.21
N LEU A 109 -17.49 1.08 1.42
CA LEU A 109 -16.18 1.22 2.03
C LEU A 109 -16.28 1.10 3.56
N LYS A 110 -15.72 0.03 4.10
CA LYS A 110 -15.64 -0.22 5.54
C LYS A 110 -14.29 0.14 6.13
N SER A 111 -13.21 -0.09 5.37
CA SER A 111 -11.85 0.15 5.83
C SER A 111 -10.87 0.41 4.68
N LEU A 112 -9.78 1.09 5.01
CA LEU A 112 -8.63 1.34 4.15
C LEU A 112 -7.37 0.80 4.85
N THR A 113 -6.60 -0.06 4.19
CA THR A 113 -5.27 -0.48 4.64
C THR A 113 -4.21 0.11 3.71
N ILE A 114 -3.23 0.79 4.29
CA ILE A 114 -2.04 1.29 3.59
C ILE A 114 -0.84 0.47 4.07
N LEU A 115 -0.18 -0.20 3.14
CA LEU A 115 0.99 -1.04 3.40
C LEU A 115 1.99 -0.96 2.26
N TYR A 116 3.16 -1.55 2.46
CA TYR A 116 4.08 -1.83 1.36
C TYR A 116 4.65 -3.24 1.43
N ASP A 117 4.40 -4.03 0.39
CA ASP A 117 5.05 -5.31 0.14
C ASP A 117 5.76 -5.25 -1.21
N GLU A 118 7.09 -5.16 -1.17
CA GLU A 118 7.95 -5.07 -2.36
C GLU A 118 7.74 -6.22 -3.37
N LYS A 119 7.30 -7.40 -2.92
CA LYS A 119 7.11 -8.55 -3.81
C LYS A 119 5.90 -8.41 -4.73
N THR A 120 4.91 -7.64 -4.29
CA THR A 120 3.61 -7.51 -4.97
C THR A 120 3.31 -6.08 -5.39
N ALA A 121 4.06 -5.09 -4.89
CA ALA A 121 3.89 -3.70 -5.26
C ALA A 121 4.33 -3.45 -6.72
N PRO A 122 3.50 -2.82 -7.56
CA PRO A 122 3.89 -2.46 -8.91
C PRO A 122 4.89 -1.29 -8.89
N ALA A 123 5.81 -1.29 -9.85
CA ALA A 123 6.72 -0.16 -10.06
C ALA A 123 6.00 1.08 -10.61
N SER A 124 5.02 0.89 -11.50
CA SER A 124 4.29 1.99 -12.16
C SER A 124 2.88 1.65 -12.64
N ASN A 125 2.50 0.36 -12.74
CA ASN A 125 1.11 -0.02 -13.01
C ASN A 125 0.26 0.08 -11.73
N TYR A 126 -0.18 1.28 -11.38
CA TYR A 126 -0.81 1.56 -10.08
C TYR A 126 -2.06 0.74 -9.77
N VAL A 127 -2.79 0.29 -10.78
CA VAL A 127 -3.99 -0.56 -10.60
C VAL A 127 -3.63 -1.89 -9.92
N ASP A 128 -2.49 -2.47 -10.24
CA ASP A 128 -2.06 -3.78 -9.69
C ASP A 128 -1.69 -3.68 -8.19
N GLY A 129 -1.48 -2.47 -7.69
CA GLY A 129 -1.21 -2.20 -6.27
C GLY A 129 -2.47 -1.94 -5.46
N LEU A 130 -3.66 -2.11 -6.06
CA LEU A 130 -4.94 -1.84 -5.42
C LEU A 130 -5.81 -3.08 -5.36
N THR A 131 -6.48 -3.27 -4.24
CA THR A 131 -7.60 -4.23 -4.13
C THR A 131 -8.78 -3.59 -3.41
N PHE A 132 -10.00 -3.97 -3.82
CA PHE A 132 -11.22 -3.59 -3.11
C PHE A 132 -12.17 -4.78 -3.06
N GLU A 133 -12.16 -5.46 -1.92
CA GLU A 133 -12.89 -6.71 -1.69
C GLU A 133 -13.56 -6.66 -0.31
N ASP A 134 -14.81 -7.11 -0.21
CA ASP A 134 -15.61 -7.11 1.02
C ASP A 134 -15.73 -5.77 1.77
N GLY A 135 -15.52 -4.66 1.04
CA GLY A 135 -15.50 -3.30 1.57
C GLY A 135 -14.17 -2.86 2.16
N LYS A 136 -13.10 -3.63 1.94
CA LYS A 136 -11.73 -3.30 2.33
C LYS A 136 -10.94 -2.82 1.11
N LEU A 137 -10.54 -1.56 1.13
CA LEU A 137 -9.59 -0.99 0.18
C LEU A 137 -8.17 -1.26 0.69
N THR A 138 -7.31 -1.89 -0.11
CA THR A 138 -5.88 -2.04 0.20
C THR A 138 -5.06 -1.30 -0.84
N ILE A 139 -4.07 -0.54 -0.38
CA ILE A 139 -3.11 0.18 -1.21
C ILE A 139 -1.72 -0.34 -0.90
N ASN A 140 -1.05 -0.88 -1.92
CA ASN A 140 0.31 -1.38 -1.91
C ASN A 140 1.15 -0.67 -2.98
N TRP A 141 1.52 0.59 -2.71
CA TRP A 141 2.39 1.38 -3.56
C TRP A 141 3.69 1.71 -2.84
N LYS A 142 4.81 1.66 -3.56
CA LYS A 142 6.12 1.96 -2.99
C LYS A 142 6.19 3.42 -2.51
N PRO A 143 6.45 3.67 -1.21
CA PRO A 143 6.74 5.01 -0.70
C PRO A 143 7.91 5.64 -1.44
N PHE A 144 7.91 6.97 -1.56
CA PHE A 144 9.02 7.75 -2.12
C PHE A 144 9.42 7.39 -3.57
N SER A 145 8.57 6.70 -4.30
CA SER A 145 8.79 6.33 -5.71
C SER A 145 7.80 7.06 -6.59
N ASN A 146 8.27 7.68 -7.68
CA ASN A 146 7.45 8.44 -8.64
C ASN A 146 6.46 9.39 -7.92
N ALA A 147 6.93 10.18 -6.96
CA ALA A 147 6.06 10.99 -6.10
C ALA A 147 5.23 12.03 -6.86
N GLY A 148 5.68 12.43 -8.06
CA GLY A 148 4.92 13.29 -8.98
C GLY A 148 3.69 12.62 -9.62
N ASP A 149 3.57 11.29 -9.56
CA ASP A 149 2.47 10.53 -10.18
C ASP A 149 1.20 10.53 -9.31
N ILE A 150 0.82 11.71 -8.80
CA ILE A 150 -0.42 11.90 -8.05
C ILE A 150 -1.62 11.59 -8.95
N GLU A 151 -1.69 12.20 -10.13
CA GLU A 151 -2.81 12.05 -11.06
C GLU A 151 -3.01 10.61 -11.56
N PRO A 152 -1.96 9.88 -12.03
CA PRO A 152 -2.09 8.48 -12.39
C PRO A 152 -2.62 7.59 -11.26
N ARG A 153 -2.17 7.82 -10.01
CA ARG A 153 -2.63 7.07 -8.83
C ARG A 153 -4.07 7.41 -8.46
N THR A 154 -4.44 8.69 -8.47
CA THR A 154 -5.82 9.13 -8.27
C THR A 154 -6.73 8.45 -9.28
N LYS A 155 -6.39 8.52 -10.57
CA LYS A 155 -7.18 7.88 -11.63
C LYS A 155 -7.34 6.38 -11.42
N ALA A 156 -6.25 5.66 -11.12
CA ALA A 156 -6.30 4.22 -10.86
C ALA A 156 -7.24 3.88 -9.69
N LEU A 157 -7.15 4.64 -8.60
CA LEU A 157 -7.99 4.44 -7.42
C LEU A 157 -9.46 4.77 -7.68
N THR A 158 -9.74 5.91 -8.32
CA THR A 158 -11.10 6.33 -8.65
C THR A 158 -11.78 5.31 -9.56
N THR A 159 -11.09 4.89 -10.63
CA THR A 159 -11.62 3.87 -11.56
C THR A 159 -11.91 2.54 -10.86
N LEU A 160 -11.03 2.08 -9.96
CA LEU A 160 -11.28 0.86 -9.20
C LEU A 160 -12.54 1.00 -8.35
N LEU A 161 -12.64 2.06 -7.55
CA LEU A 161 -13.75 2.24 -6.62
C LEU A 161 -15.07 2.40 -7.37
N GLU A 162 -15.15 3.28 -8.37
CA GLU A 162 -16.37 3.47 -9.18
C GLU A 162 -16.87 2.16 -9.82
N SER A 163 -15.98 1.23 -10.17
CA SER A 163 -16.37 -0.08 -10.72
C SER A 163 -16.98 -1.05 -9.69
N LYS A 164 -16.94 -0.71 -8.39
CA LYS A 164 -17.31 -1.57 -7.26
C LYS A 164 -18.33 -0.95 -6.31
N LEU A 165 -18.57 0.35 -6.41
CA LEU A 165 -19.52 1.09 -5.59
C LEU A 165 -20.97 0.84 -6.04
#